data_AF-A0A6P0XKJ0-F1
#
_entry.id   AF-A0A6P0XKJ0-F1
#
_cell.length_a   1.000
_cell.length_b   1.000
_cell.length_c   1.000
_cell.angle_alpha   90.00
_cell.angle_beta   90.00
_cell.angle_gamma   90.00
#
_symmetry.space_group_name_H-M   'P 1'
#
loop_
_entity.id
_entity.type
_entity.pdbx_description
1 polymer ?
#
loop_
_entity_poly.entity_id
_entity_poly.type
_entity_poly.pdbx_seq_one_letter_code
_entity_poly.pdbx_strand_id
1 'polypeptide(L)'
;MNTIKTLYYKKTIFPQLLFDLILLFLLFPLSTNFFGSLVLSAGFLMTNLLVIKTLSIPKKWVLLLRILAFICFFSHGIYFSNNSILIETTTLLTYLSYSGFICLAIIAIGSHIFTKTRVDADVINGGISIFLLFGFLWFSLYNVILAIDPGAFQSSSLLDAESDYQLFYYSFTTLTTLDYEDILPINKFAITEKL
;
A
#
# COMPACT_ATOMS: atom_id res chain seq x y z
N MET A 1 -7.56 35.77 4.36
CA MET A 1 -6.89 35.41 5.63
C MET A 1 -7.99 35.07 6.64
N ASN A 2 -7.89 33.95 7.35
CA ASN A 2 -8.91 33.33 8.23
C ASN A 2 -9.89 32.37 7.56
N THR A 3 -9.47 31.11 7.41
CA THR A 3 -10.28 29.91 7.72
C THR A 3 -9.41 28.66 7.66
N ILE A 4 -8.24 28.70 8.32
CA ILE A 4 -7.62 27.48 8.79
C ILE A 4 -8.49 27.03 9.96
N LYS A 5 -9.60 26.35 9.64
CA LYS A 5 -10.41 25.66 10.63
C LYS A 5 -9.46 24.72 11.34
N THR A 6 -9.15 25.09 12.57
CA THR A 6 -8.50 24.27 13.58
C THR A 6 -9.07 22.87 13.50
N LEU A 7 -8.25 22.01 12.90
CA LEU A 7 -8.52 20.62 12.58
C LEU A 7 -8.93 19.94 13.88
N TYR A 8 -10.14 19.39 13.90
CA TYR A 8 -10.63 18.56 14.99
C TYR A 8 -9.90 17.21 14.94
N TYR A 9 -8.60 17.23 15.22
CA TYR A 9 -7.71 16.09 15.15
C TYR A 9 -7.65 15.45 16.53
N LYS A 10 -8.23 14.26 16.66
CA LYS A 10 -8.17 13.49 17.89
C LYS A 10 -6.78 12.84 17.98
N LYS A 11 -6.04 13.13 19.05
CA LYS A 11 -4.68 12.65 19.38
C LYS A 11 -4.46 11.12 19.23
N THR A 12 -5.51 10.33 19.00
CA THR A 12 -5.45 8.86 18.94
C THR A 12 -5.30 8.29 17.52
N ILE A 13 -5.36 9.09 16.46
CA ILE A 13 -5.45 8.56 15.09
C ILE A 13 -4.08 8.05 14.57
N PHE A 14 -2.98 8.80 14.73
CA PHE A 14 -1.64 8.35 14.31
C PHE A 14 -1.17 7.04 14.95
N PRO A 15 -1.28 6.84 16.28
CA PRO A 15 -0.90 5.55 16.88
C PRO A 15 -1.80 4.40 16.41
N GLN A 16 -3.09 4.65 16.13
CA GLN A 16 -3.99 3.63 15.56
C GLN A 16 -3.57 3.25 14.14
N LEU A 17 -3.20 4.23 13.32
CA LEU A 17 -2.75 4.00 11.94
C LEU A 17 -1.42 3.24 11.91
N LEU A 18 -0.47 3.61 12.77
CA LEU A 18 0.78 2.88 12.91
C LEU A 18 0.54 1.43 13.33
N PHE A 19 -0.32 1.21 14.33
CA PHE A 19 -0.65 -0.13 14.80
C PHE A 19 -1.24 -1.01 13.69
N ASP A 20 -2.19 -0.45 12.93
CA ASP A 20 -2.81 -1.12 11.78
C ASP A 20 -1.79 -1.46 10.69
N LEU A 21 -0.88 -0.54 10.35
CA LEU A 21 0.19 -0.78 9.37
C LEU A 21 1.21 -1.83 9.83
N ILE A 22 1.57 -1.84 11.11
CA ILE A 22 2.45 -2.88 11.67
C ILE A 22 1.76 -4.24 11.62
N LEU A 23 0.46 -4.28 11.96
CA LEU A 23 -0.32 -5.51 11.91
C LEU A 23 -0.43 -6.03 10.47
N LEU A 24 -0.68 -5.14 9.50
CA LEU A 24 -0.65 -5.47 8.08
C LEU A 24 0.71 -6.01 7.63
N PHE A 25 1.81 -5.36 8.04
CA PHE A 25 3.17 -5.79 7.71
C PHE A 25 3.45 -7.20 8.26
N LEU A 26 3.10 -7.47 9.52
CA LEU A 26 3.33 -8.77 10.16
C LEU A 26 2.43 -9.89 9.62
N LEU A 27 1.21 -9.55 9.21
CA LEU A 27 0.26 -10.51 8.66
C LEU A 27 0.40 -10.70 7.15
N PHE A 28 1.26 -9.92 6.48
CA PHE A 28 1.47 -10.01 5.05
C PHE A 28 1.85 -11.42 4.55
N PRO A 29 2.72 -12.20 5.23
CA PRO A 29 3.05 -13.57 4.81
C PRO A 29 1.83 -14.50 4.76
N LEU A 30 0.75 -14.16 5.45
CA LEU A 30 -0.48 -14.93 5.46
C LEU A 30 -1.30 -14.73 4.17
N SER A 31 -0.93 -13.77 3.31
CA SER A 31 -1.62 -13.43 2.05
C SER A 31 -1.77 -14.61 1.10
N THR A 32 -0.85 -15.58 1.17
CA THR A 32 -0.85 -16.80 0.34
C THR A 32 -2.09 -17.67 0.58
N ASN A 33 -2.72 -17.53 1.75
CA ASN A 33 -3.96 -18.22 2.09
C ASN A 33 -5.19 -17.32 1.86
N PHE A 34 -6.31 -17.91 1.43
CA PHE A 34 -7.59 -17.20 1.25
C PHE A 34 -8.03 -16.39 2.48
N PHE A 35 -7.88 -16.97 3.67
CA PHE A 35 -8.24 -16.26 4.91
C PHE A 35 -7.29 -15.09 5.19
N GLY A 36 -6.00 -15.23 4.89
CA GLY A 36 -5.04 -14.16 5.11
C GLY A 36 -5.20 -13.02 4.11
N SER A 37 -5.50 -13.31 2.84
CA SER A 37 -5.81 -12.27 1.85
C SER A 37 -7.06 -11.46 2.24
N LEU A 38 -8.10 -12.11 2.80
CA LEU A 38 -9.27 -11.41 3.35
C LEU A 38 -8.91 -10.52 4.54
N VAL A 39 -8.09 -11.03 5.48
CA VAL A 39 -7.65 -10.27 6.66
C VAL A 39 -6.83 -9.05 6.24
N LEU A 40 -5.91 -9.19 5.29
CA LEU A 40 -5.10 -8.09 4.75
C LEU A 40 -5.95 -7.06 4.03
N SER A 41 -6.90 -7.51 3.23
CA SER A 41 -7.83 -6.62 2.52
C SER A 41 -8.71 -5.84 3.50
N ALA A 42 -9.12 -6.45 4.62
CA ALA A 42 -9.83 -5.77 5.70
C ALA A 42 -8.93 -4.77 6.45
N GLY A 43 -7.68 -5.11 6.71
CA GLY A 43 -6.69 -4.20 7.31
C GLY A 43 -6.43 -2.99 6.41
N PHE A 44 -6.25 -3.20 5.10
CA PHE A 44 -6.13 -2.10 4.14
C PHE A 44 -7.35 -1.19 4.14
N LEU A 45 -8.56 -1.75 4.23
CA LEU A 45 -9.78 -0.97 4.38
C LEU A 45 -9.75 -0.14 5.68
N MET A 46 -9.29 -0.70 6.79
CA MET A 46 -9.11 0.04 8.04
C MET A 46 -8.14 1.21 7.87
N THR A 47 -6.97 0.98 7.27
CA THR A 47 -5.98 2.04 6.97
C THR A 47 -6.62 3.15 6.14
N ASN A 48 -7.40 2.77 5.11
CA ASN A 48 -8.12 3.71 4.26
C ASN A 48 -9.06 4.62 5.08
N LEU A 49 -9.82 4.02 6.00
CA LEU A 49 -10.74 4.76 6.86
C LEU A 49 -10.02 5.69 7.84
N LEU A 50 -8.86 5.30 8.36
CA LEU A 50 -8.05 6.13 9.26
C LEU A 50 -7.41 7.32 8.53
N VAL A 51 -6.93 7.11 7.30
CA VAL A 51 -6.39 8.18 6.44
C VAL A 51 -7.48 9.18 6.06
N ILE A 52 -8.69 8.71 5.70
CA ILE A 52 -9.84 9.58 5.41
C ILE A 52 -10.18 10.47 6.62
N LYS A 53 -10.08 9.96 7.85
CA LYS A 53 -10.30 10.77 9.06
C LYS A 53 -9.24 11.85 9.24
N THR A 54 -8.05 11.64 8.70
CA THR A 54 -6.93 12.60 8.73
C THR A 54 -7.10 13.68 7.64
N LEU A 55 -7.67 13.30 6.50
CA LEU A 55 -7.93 14.17 5.36
C LEU A 55 -9.23 14.97 5.53
N SER A 56 -9.13 16.31 5.57
CA SER A 56 -10.31 17.20 5.49
C SER A 56 -10.85 17.34 4.07
N ILE A 57 -11.02 16.22 3.36
CA ILE A 57 -11.48 16.20 1.96
C ILE A 57 -13.02 16.31 1.90
N PRO A 58 -13.58 16.99 0.89
CA PRO A 58 -15.02 16.97 0.61
C PRO A 58 -15.58 15.54 0.48
N LYS A 59 -16.71 15.29 1.19
CA LYS A 59 -17.35 13.97 1.35
C LYS A 59 -17.58 13.19 0.03
N LYS A 60 -17.72 13.87 -1.11
CA LYS A 60 -17.91 13.25 -2.43
C LYS A 60 -16.70 12.43 -2.90
N TRP A 61 -15.49 12.95 -2.74
CA TRP A 61 -14.26 12.26 -3.15
C TRP A 61 -13.92 11.10 -2.21
N VAL A 62 -14.19 11.28 -0.92
CA VAL A 62 -14.11 10.20 0.08
C VAL A 62 -15.05 9.04 -0.25
N LEU A 63 -16.27 9.33 -0.72
CA LEU A 63 -17.24 8.30 -1.12
C LEU A 63 -16.78 7.57 -2.40
N LEU A 64 -16.28 8.29 -3.41
CA LEU A 64 -15.76 7.69 -4.63
C LEU A 64 -14.59 6.74 -4.34
N LEU A 65 -13.65 7.15 -3.48
CA LEU A 65 -12.51 6.31 -3.08
C LEU A 65 -12.95 5.07 -2.30
N ARG A 66 -13.96 5.18 -1.43
CA ARG A 66 -14.54 4.03 -0.72
C ARG A 66 -15.20 3.02 -1.65
N ILE A 67 -15.93 3.51 -2.65
CA ILE A 67 -16.59 2.65 -3.64
C ILE A 67 -15.54 1.93 -4.49
N LEU A 68 -14.49 2.64 -4.91
CA LEU A 68 -13.39 2.06 -5.68
C LEU A 68 -12.66 0.95 -4.89
N ALA A 69 -12.34 1.20 -3.62
CA ALA A 69 -11.70 0.22 -2.74
C ALA A 69 -12.60 -1.01 -2.50
N PHE A 70 -13.92 -0.82 -2.37
CA PHE A 70 -14.87 -1.91 -2.19
C PHE A 70 -15.01 -2.77 -3.45
N ILE A 71 -14.99 -2.15 -4.64
CA ILE A 71 -14.98 -2.86 -5.92
C ILE A 71 -13.69 -3.68 -6.07
N CYS A 72 -12.54 -3.12 -5.69
CA CYS A 72 -11.25 -3.82 -5.71
C CYS A 72 -11.19 -5.01 -4.72
N PHE A 73 -11.74 -4.83 -3.53
CA PHE A 73 -11.89 -5.92 -2.55
C PHE A 73 -12.72 -7.07 -3.14
N PHE A 74 -13.82 -6.73 -3.81
CA PHE A 74 -14.70 -7.73 -4.43
C PHE A 74 -14.06 -8.41 -5.63
N SER A 75 -13.29 -7.68 -6.45
CA SER A 75 -12.57 -8.27 -7.59
C SER A 75 -11.45 -9.20 -7.17
N HIS A 76 -10.76 -8.93 -6.05
CA HIS A 76 -9.78 -9.87 -5.49
C HIS A 76 -10.44 -11.19 -5.09
N GLY A 77 -11.68 -11.17 -4.57
CA GLY A 77 -12.46 -12.39 -4.32
C GLY A 77 -12.78 -13.21 -5.57
N ILE A 78 -12.87 -12.56 -6.74
CA ILE A 78 -13.13 -13.19 -8.04
C ILE A 78 -11.85 -13.83 -8.63
N TYR A 79 -10.65 -13.41 -8.18
CA TYR A 79 -9.36 -13.99 -8.62
C TYR A 79 -9.29 -15.51 -8.39
N PHE A 80 -9.96 -16.00 -7.35
CA PHE A 80 -10.06 -17.43 -7.04
C PHE A 80 -10.96 -18.24 -8.00
N SER A 81 -11.72 -17.56 -8.87
CA SER A 81 -12.67 -18.18 -9.82
C SER A 81 -12.03 -18.69 -11.13
N ASN A 82 -10.69 -18.66 -11.26
CA ASN A 82 -9.90 -19.34 -12.30
C ASN A 82 -10.22 -18.97 -13.77
N ASN A 83 -10.74 -17.76 -14.04
CA ASN A 83 -10.90 -17.25 -15.41
C ASN A 83 -9.73 -16.32 -15.80
N SER A 84 -8.77 -16.85 -16.55
CA SER A 84 -7.46 -16.23 -16.84
C SER A 84 -7.52 -14.80 -17.41
N ILE A 85 -8.46 -14.50 -18.32
CA ILE A 85 -8.53 -13.20 -19.00
C ILE A 85 -9.07 -12.07 -18.09
N LEU A 86 -9.98 -12.40 -17.17
CA LEU A 86 -10.54 -11.42 -16.23
C LEU A 86 -9.58 -11.13 -15.07
N ILE A 87 -8.69 -12.08 -14.76
CA ILE A 87 -7.71 -12.02 -13.67
C ILE A 87 -6.64 -10.94 -13.96
N GLU A 88 -6.07 -10.89 -15.17
CA GLU A 88 -5.01 -9.92 -15.52
C GLU A 88 -5.52 -8.47 -15.54
N THR A 89 -6.70 -8.24 -16.11
CA THR A 89 -7.26 -6.88 -16.20
C THR A 89 -7.73 -6.34 -14.85
N THR A 90 -8.27 -7.20 -13.99
CA THR A 90 -8.74 -6.81 -12.65
C THR A 90 -7.60 -6.61 -11.66
N THR A 91 -6.51 -7.36 -11.77
CA THR A 91 -5.31 -7.17 -10.93
C THR A 91 -4.65 -5.83 -11.18
N LEU A 92 -4.39 -5.48 -12.46
CA LEU A 92 -3.75 -4.21 -12.81
C LEU A 92 -4.54 -3.01 -12.29
N LEU A 93 -5.87 -3.02 -12.46
CA LEU A 93 -6.74 -1.94 -11.98
C LEU A 93 -6.73 -1.85 -10.44
N THR A 94 -6.67 -3.01 -9.77
CA THR A 94 -6.60 -3.10 -8.31
C THR A 94 -5.32 -2.46 -7.77
N TYR A 95 -4.15 -2.89 -8.25
CA TYR A 95 -2.87 -2.35 -7.77
C TYR A 95 -2.64 -0.88 -8.17
N LEU A 96 -3.15 -0.41 -9.32
CA LEU A 96 -3.15 1.03 -9.64
C LEU A 96 -3.99 1.85 -8.64
N SER A 97 -5.15 1.33 -8.25
CA SER A 97 -6.00 1.99 -7.27
C SER A 97 -5.34 2.06 -5.88
N TYR A 98 -4.68 0.97 -5.47
CA TYR A 98 -3.93 0.92 -4.21
C TYR A 98 -2.76 1.90 -4.22
N SER A 99 -1.95 1.93 -5.28
CA SER A 99 -0.85 2.90 -5.37
C SER A 99 -1.34 4.34 -5.31
N GLY A 100 -2.45 4.66 -5.99
CA GLY A 100 -3.06 5.99 -5.93
C GLY A 100 -3.51 6.36 -4.51
N PHE A 101 -4.12 5.40 -3.80
CA PHE A 101 -4.56 5.62 -2.43
C PHE A 101 -3.38 5.81 -1.47
N ILE A 102 -2.36 4.97 -1.56
CA ILE A 102 -1.16 5.05 -0.72
C ILE A 102 -0.44 6.39 -0.94
N CYS A 103 -0.33 6.85 -2.19
CA CYS A 103 0.19 8.20 -2.49
C CYS A 103 -0.61 9.30 -1.79
N LEU A 104 -1.94 9.25 -1.84
CA LEU A 104 -2.79 10.20 -1.13
C LEU A 104 -2.57 10.14 0.39
N ALA A 105 -2.42 8.94 0.96
CA ALA A 105 -2.12 8.76 2.38
C ALA A 105 -0.78 9.37 2.78
N ILE A 106 0.27 9.15 1.98
CA ILE A 106 1.60 9.74 2.20
C ILE A 106 1.53 11.27 2.16
N ILE A 107 0.87 11.85 1.15
CA ILE A 107 0.71 13.31 1.04
C ILE A 107 -0.09 13.87 2.22
N ALA A 108 -1.16 13.19 2.62
CA ALA A 108 -1.99 13.58 3.75
C ALA A 108 -1.19 13.66 5.05
N ILE A 109 -0.51 12.57 5.41
CA ILE A 109 0.25 12.47 6.65
C ILE A 109 1.47 13.40 6.58
N GLY A 110 2.14 13.47 5.43
CA GLY A 110 3.28 14.34 5.20
C GLY A 110 2.92 15.81 5.37
N SER A 111 1.83 16.29 4.75
CA SER A 111 1.37 17.67 4.91
C SER A 111 1.07 18.03 6.36
N HIS A 112 0.59 17.07 7.15
CA HIS A 112 0.35 17.26 8.58
C HIS A 112 1.66 17.34 9.38
N ILE A 113 2.64 16.49 9.07
CA ILE A 113 3.94 16.49 9.74
C ILE A 113 4.71 17.78 9.44
N PHE A 114 4.78 18.18 8.16
CA PHE A 114 5.51 19.38 7.74
C PHE A 114 4.89 20.69 8.22
N THR A 115 3.62 20.68 8.66
CA THR A 115 2.97 21.88 9.23
C THR A 115 3.15 22.01 10.74
N LYS A 116 3.61 20.96 11.43
CA LYS A 116 3.90 21.04 12.87
C LYS A 116 5.29 21.62 13.12
N THR A 117 5.37 22.57 14.06
CA THR A 117 6.61 23.24 14.48
C THR A 117 7.37 22.50 15.58
N ARG A 118 6.74 21.51 16.22
CA ARG A 118 7.35 20.68 17.28
C ARG A 118 7.16 19.21 16.97
N VAL A 119 8.21 18.42 17.22
CA VAL A 119 8.19 16.96 17.08
C VAL A 119 7.57 16.38 18.35
N ASP A 120 6.31 15.94 18.23
CA ASP A 120 5.60 15.18 19.27
C ASP A 120 5.49 13.70 18.85
N ALA A 121 5.03 12.83 19.76
CA ALA A 121 4.82 11.40 19.47
C ALA A 121 3.96 11.13 18.22
N ASP A 122 2.99 12.00 17.94
CA ASP A 122 2.15 11.95 16.74
C ASP A 122 2.96 12.13 15.44
N VAL A 123 3.97 13.00 15.47
CA VAL A 123 4.86 13.26 14.32
C VAL A 123 5.73 12.03 14.06
N ILE A 124 6.24 11.41 15.12
CA ILE A 124 7.05 10.18 15.05
C ILE A 124 6.20 9.04 14.49
N ASN A 125 5.02 8.81 15.05
CA ASN A 125 4.10 7.76 14.60
C ASN A 125 3.69 7.97 13.13
N GLY A 126 3.40 9.21 12.74
CA GLY A 126 3.11 9.55 11.35
C GLY A 126 4.30 9.31 10.41
N GLY A 127 5.52 9.63 10.84
CA GLY A 127 6.74 9.40 10.05
C GLY A 127 7.01 7.92 9.80
N ILE A 128 6.92 7.09 10.84
CA ILE A 128 7.04 5.62 10.72
C ILE A 128 5.94 5.06 9.82
N SER A 129 4.72 5.60 9.93
CA SER A 129 3.61 5.20 9.07
C SER A 129 3.85 5.53 7.60
N ILE A 130 4.42 6.71 7.29
CA ILE A 130 4.82 7.07 5.92
C ILE A 130 5.85 6.09 5.38
N PHE A 131 6.83 5.70 6.19
CA PHE A 131 7.84 4.72 5.79
C PHE A 131 7.21 3.37 5.41
N LEU A 132 6.32 2.84 6.26
CA LEU A 132 5.60 1.59 5.95
C LEU A 132 4.74 1.74 4.68
N LEU A 133 4.04 2.86 4.52
CA LEU A 133 3.25 3.16 3.33
C LEU A 133 4.12 3.21 2.06
N PHE A 134 5.36 3.71 2.12
CA PHE A 134 6.28 3.65 0.98
C PHE A 134 6.61 2.22 0.58
N GLY A 135 6.79 1.31 1.54
CA GLY A 135 6.99 -0.11 1.26
C GLY A 135 5.80 -0.74 0.54
N PHE A 136 4.58 -0.47 1.02
CA PHE A 136 3.35 -0.90 0.35
C PHE A 136 3.16 -0.24 -1.03
N LEU A 137 3.61 1.01 -1.21
CA LEU A 137 3.56 1.71 -2.49
C LEU A 137 4.42 0.99 -3.53
N TRP A 138 5.67 0.70 -3.18
CA TRP A 138 6.59 0.00 -4.08
C TRP A 138 6.10 -1.40 -4.41
N PHE A 139 5.61 -2.13 -3.41
CA PHE A 139 4.99 -3.43 -3.61
C PHE A 139 3.86 -3.37 -4.65
N SER A 140 2.98 -2.39 -4.52
CA SER A 140 1.88 -2.18 -5.46
C SER A 140 2.38 -1.85 -6.87
N LEU A 141 3.40 -1.00 -6.99
CA LEU A 141 3.99 -0.64 -8.29
C LEU A 141 4.68 -1.83 -8.96
N TYR A 142 5.40 -2.67 -8.21
CA TYR A 142 6.02 -3.87 -8.77
C TYR A 142 4.99 -4.88 -9.27
N ASN A 143 3.85 -5.01 -8.59
CA ASN A 143 2.74 -5.81 -9.10
C ASN A 143 2.12 -5.25 -10.37
N VAL A 144 2.02 -3.91 -10.50
CA VAL A 144 1.60 -3.29 -11.77
C VAL A 144 2.59 -3.60 -12.88
N ILE A 145 3.89 -3.56 -12.61
CA ILE A 145 4.93 -3.90 -13.58
C ILE A 145 4.82 -5.38 -13.98
N LEU A 146 4.67 -6.29 -13.01
CA LEU A 146 4.50 -7.73 -13.26
C LEU A 146 3.24 -8.04 -14.10
N ALA A 147 2.15 -7.30 -13.87
CA ALA A 147 0.91 -7.45 -14.63
C ALA A 147 1.04 -6.97 -16.09
N ILE A 148 1.94 -6.03 -16.38
CA ILE A 148 2.22 -5.52 -17.73
C ILE A 148 3.25 -6.39 -18.44
N ASP A 149 4.29 -6.80 -17.73
CA ASP A 149 5.38 -7.63 -18.22
C ASP A 149 5.65 -8.76 -17.22
N PRO A 150 5.05 -9.95 -17.45
CA PRO A 150 5.28 -11.12 -16.60
C PRO A 150 6.74 -11.58 -16.54
N GLY A 151 7.59 -11.14 -17.49
CA GLY A 151 9.03 -11.41 -17.52
C GLY A 151 9.88 -10.36 -16.80
N ALA A 152 9.27 -9.39 -16.11
CA ALA A 152 9.99 -8.25 -15.55
C ALA A 152 10.98 -8.61 -14.43
N PHE A 153 10.78 -9.75 -13.77
CA PHE A 153 11.59 -10.23 -12.65
C PHE A 153 12.05 -11.66 -12.91
N GLN A 154 13.35 -11.95 -12.72
CA GLN A 154 13.90 -13.31 -12.76
C GLN A 154 13.89 -13.86 -11.34
N SER A 155 12.92 -14.71 -11.04
CA SER A 155 12.98 -15.61 -9.89
C SER A 155 12.33 -16.92 -10.29
N SER A 156 13.00 -18.03 -9.95
CA SER A 156 12.52 -19.39 -10.21
C SER A 156 11.19 -19.73 -9.53
N SER A 157 10.68 -18.83 -8.68
CA SER A 157 9.51 -19.00 -7.81
C SER A 157 8.40 -17.95 -8.02
N LEU A 158 8.56 -17.00 -8.96
CA LEU A 158 7.53 -15.97 -9.25
C LEU A 158 6.32 -16.50 -10.08
N LEU A 159 6.29 -17.79 -10.39
CA LEU A 159 5.21 -18.44 -11.13
C LEU A 159 4.06 -18.94 -10.24
N ASP A 160 4.19 -18.86 -8.91
CA ASP A 160 3.24 -19.39 -7.92
C ASP A 160 2.77 -18.32 -6.92
N ALA A 161 1.77 -18.66 -6.09
CA ALA A 161 1.12 -17.81 -5.07
C ALA A 161 2.08 -17.12 -4.05
N GLU A 162 3.37 -17.45 -4.08
CA GLU A 162 4.45 -16.82 -3.30
C GLU A 162 4.99 -15.52 -3.92
N SER A 163 4.55 -15.16 -5.15
CA SER A 163 5.02 -13.98 -5.88
C SER A 163 4.81 -12.68 -5.11
N ASP A 164 3.66 -12.53 -4.44
CA ASP A 164 3.32 -11.33 -3.70
C ASP A 164 4.22 -11.16 -2.48
N TYR A 165 4.54 -12.25 -1.76
CA TYR A 165 5.47 -12.20 -0.63
C TYR A 165 6.88 -11.79 -1.06
N GLN A 166 7.36 -12.31 -2.19
CA GLN A 166 8.67 -11.97 -2.74
C GLN A 166 8.76 -10.50 -3.16
N LEU A 167 7.76 -9.99 -3.88
CA LEU A 167 7.71 -8.58 -4.28
C LEU A 167 7.58 -7.65 -3.06
N PHE A 168 6.84 -8.07 -2.03
CA PHE A 168 6.72 -7.31 -0.79
C PHE A 168 8.07 -7.25 -0.07
N TYR A 169 8.74 -8.38 0.08
CA TYR A 169 10.09 -8.45 0.63
C TYR A 169 11.07 -7.54 -0.14
N TYR A 170 11.10 -7.67 -1.47
CA TYR A 170 11.95 -6.87 -2.35
C TYR A 170 11.72 -5.35 -2.18
N SER A 171 10.47 -4.94 -1.95
CA SER A 171 10.12 -3.52 -1.74
C SER A 171 10.79 -2.93 -0.50
N PHE A 172 10.81 -3.67 0.60
CA PHE A 172 11.41 -3.21 1.85
C PHE A 172 12.94 -3.32 1.83
N THR A 173 13.51 -4.37 1.23
CA THR A 173 14.97 -4.52 1.10
C THR A 173 15.56 -3.43 0.21
N THR A 174 14.86 -3.03 -0.86
CA THR A 174 15.24 -1.92 -1.73
C THR A 174 15.17 -0.59 -0.98
N LEU A 175 14.07 -0.31 -0.27
CA LEU A 175 13.91 0.92 0.52
C LEU A 175 14.94 1.06 1.65
N THR A 176 15.34 -0.06 2.23
CA THR A 176 16.38 -0.09 3.28
C THR A 176 17.79 -0.20 2.73
N THR A 177 17.95 -0.20 1.39
CA THR A 177 19.24 -0.37 0.70
C THR A 177 20.00 -1.62 1.12
N LEU A 178 19.27 -2.64 1.60
CA LEU A 178 19.85 -3.94 1.95
C LEU A 178 20.14 -4.78 0.69
N ASP A 179 19.25 -4.67 -0.31
CA ASP A 179 19.32 -5.32 -1.63
C ASP A 179 19.91 -6.75 -1.59
N TYR A 180 19.19 -7.67 -0.94
CA TYR A 180 19.58 -9.08 -0.95
C TYR A 180 19.41 -9.65 -2.36
N GLU A 181 20.45 -10.30 -2.91
CA GLU A 181 20.50 -10.82 -4.28
C GLU A 181 19.52 -11.98 -4.61
N ASP A 182 18.51 -12.22 -3.76
CA ASP A 182 17.55 -13.31 -3.91
C ASP A 182 16.51 -13.06 -5.02
N ILE A 183 16.28 -11.79 -5.39
CA ILE A 183 15.34 -11.38 -6.46
C ILE A 183 16.05 -10.37 -7.37
N LEU A 184 16.13 -10.68 -8.67
CA LEU A 184 16.78 -9.81 -9.64
C LEU A 184 15.74 -9.21 -10.62
N PRO A 185 15.51 -7.88 -10.61
CA PRO A 185 14.72 -7.23 -11.67
C PRO A 185 15.51 -7.29 -12.99
N ILE A 186 14.88 -7.78 -14.05
CA ILE A 186 15.50 -7.83 -15.40
C ILE A 186 15.04 -6.64 -16.24
N ASN A 187 13.83 -6.13 -15.97
CA ASN A 187 13.24 -5.04 -16.73
C ASN A 187 13.79 -3.68 -16.29
N LYS A 188 14.15 -2.82 -17.26
CA LYS A 188 14.66 -1.46 -17.06
C LYS A 188 13.77 -0.57 -16.19
N PHE A 189 12.46 -0.82 -16.12
CA PHE A 189 11.54 -0.09 -15.24
C PHE A 189 11.56 -0.57 -13.77
N ALA A 190 12.07 -1.78 -13.52
CA ALA A 190 12.21 -2.36 -12.19
C ALA A 190 13.66 -2.30 -11.67
N ILE A 191 14.65 -2.08 -12.54
CA ILE A 191 16.06 -1.91 -12.17
C ILE A 191 16.19 -0.62 -11.35
N THR A 192 16.49 -0.78 -10.07
CA THR A 192 17.07 0.27 -9.22
C THR A 192 18.57 0.32 -9.47
N GLU A 193 19.10 1.52 -9.76
CA GLU A 193 20.51 1.74 -10.08
C GLU A 193 21.39 1.28 -8.91
N LYS A 194 22.20 0.23 -9.14
CA LYS A 194 23.22 -0.24 -8.19
C LYS A 194 24.22 0.89 -7.96
N LEU A 195 24.27 1.42 -6.74
CA LEU A 195 25.33 2.32 -6.27
C LEU A 195 26.66 1.58 -6.09
#